data_AF-A0AAE5TVD2-F1
#
_entry.id   AF-A0AAE5TVD2-F1
#
_cell.length_a   1.000
_cell.length_b   1.000
_cell.length_c   1.000
_cell.angle_alpha   90.00
_cell.angle_beta   90.00
_cell.angle_gamma   90.00
#
_symmetry.space_group_name_H-M   'P 1'
#
loop_
_entity.id
_entity.type
_entity.pdbx_description
1 polymer ?
#
loop_
_entity_poly.entity_id
_entity_poly.type
_entity_poly.pdbx_seq_one_letter_code
_entity_poly.pdbx_strand_id
1 'polypeptide(L)'
;MTRKQKRLAVIAGGMGFIAAAVLLVMFAFSQSVAYFYMPADLAKTPVAPETRIRLGGLVGEGSVVRGAGSTVEFSVTDGSANAVKVKYTGILPDLFREGQGVVTEGMFAPGTNVFTADTVLAKHDETYMPKDVADRLKQQGLWKEGQGQESPGKEGQGQENPGQEAKATQ
;
A
#
# COMPACT_ATOMS: atom_id res chain seq x y z
N MET A 1 62.59 -7.50 10.12
CA MET A 1 61.47 -8.46 9.96
C MET A 1 61.95 -9.72 9.26
N THR A 2 61.75 -10.89 9.87
CA THR A 2 62.00 -12.18 9.23
C THR A 2 60.98 -12.44 8.11
N ARG A 3 61.28 -13.31 7.13
CA ARG A 3 60.33 -13.65 6.04
C ARG A 3 58.99 -14.16 6.57
N LYS A 4 59.00 -14.85 7.74
CA LYS A 4 57.81 -15.33 8.45
C LYS A 4 56.98 -14.17 9.01
N GLN A 5 57.61 -13.16 9.61
CA GLN A 5 56.92 -11.95 10.10
C GLN A 5 56.28 -11.14 8.96
N LYS A 6 56.94 -11.02 7.80
CA LYS A 6 56.34 -10.35 6.63
C LYS A 6 55.10 -11.08 6.11
N ARG A 7 55.13 -12.41 6.02
CA ARG A 7 53.96 -13.22 5.64
C ARG A 7 52.81 -13.08 6.64
N LEU A 8 53.12 -13.13 7.95
CA LEU A 8 52.12 -12.93 9.00
C LEU A 8 51.48 -11.53 8.91
N ALA A 9 52.26 -10.49 8.65
CA ALA A 9 51.76 -9.12 8.49
C ALA A 9 50.81 -8.98 7.29
N VAL A 10 51.13 -9.63 6.15
CA VAL A 10 50.25 -9.63 4.97
C VAL A 10 48.94 -10.37 5.26
N ILE A 11 48.99 -11.53 5.92
CA ILE A 11 47.79 -12.30 6.27
C ILE A 11 46.92 -11.52 7.26
N ALA A 12 47.52 -10.93 8.31
CA ALA A 12 46.80 -10.12 9.28
C ALA A 12 46.19 -8.87 8.64
N GLY A 13 46.91 -8.21 7.74
CA GLY A 13 46.39 -7.07 6.96
C GLY A 13 45.22 -7.47 6.07
N GLY A 14 45.34 -8.59 5.35
CA GLY A 14 44.25 -9.13 4.52
C GLY A 14 43.02 -9.49 5.34
N MET A 15 43.20 -10.14 6.48
CA MET A 15 42.10 -10.49 7.39
C MET A 15 41.45 -9.24 7.99
N GLY A 16 42.24 -8.22 8.37
CA GLY A 16 41.73 -6.94 8.83
C GLY A 16 40.93 -6.20 7.77
N PHE A 17 41.37 -6.23 6.51
CA PHE A 17 40.65 -5.64 5.38
C PHE A 17 39.30 -6.34 5.15
N ILE A 18 39.27 -7.68 5.17
CA ILE A 18 38.03 -8.45 5.03
C ILE A 18 37.08 -8.15 6.20
N ALA A 19 37.58 -8.11 7.43
CA ALA A 19 36.76 -7.80 8.60
C ALA A 19 36.14 -6.39 8.52
N ALA A 20 36.92 -5.39 8.09
CA ALA A 20 36.43 -4.03 7.88
C ALA A 20 35.36 -3.98 6.78
N ALA A 21 35.56 -4.70 5.67
CA ALA A 21 34.57 -4.79 4.60
C ALA A 21 33.24 -5.40 5.10
N VAL A 22 33.30 -6.49 5.86
CA VAL A 22 32.10 -7.13 6.43
C VAL A 22 31.37 -6.18 7.40
N LEU A 23 32.09 -5.47 8.27
CA LEU A 23 31.49 -4.51 9.20
C LEU A 23 30.79 -3.36 8.46
N LEU A 24 31.40 -2.82 7.40
CA LEU A 24 30.78 -1.78 6.59
C LEU A 24 29.51 -2.28 5.89
N VAL A 25 29.53 -3.52 5.37
CA VAL A 25 28.34 -4.13 4.75
C VAL A 25 27.21 -4.33 5.78
N MET A 26 27.52 -4.86 6.97
CA MET A 26 26.51 -5.02 8.03
C MET A 26 25.93 -3.68 8.48
N PHE A 27 26.78 -2.65 8.60
CA PHE A 27 26.33 -1.30 8.94
C PHE A 27 25.39 -0.74 7.88
N ALA A 28 25.77 -0.81 6.60
CA ALA A 28 24.92 -0.34 5.50
C ALA A 28 23.58 -1.10 5.44
N PHE A 29 23.60 -2.42 5.65
CA PHE A 29 22.37 -3.23 5.63
C PHE A 29 21.43 -2.87 6.79
N SER A 30 21.97 -2.60 7.99
CA SER A 30 21.17 -2.18 9.14
C SER A 30 20.39 -0.88 8.92
N GLN A 31 20.90 0.01 8.03
CA GLN A 31 20.23 1.26 7.66
C GLN A 31 19.21 1.09 6.53
N SER A 32 19.27 -0.01 5.77
CA SER A 32 18.42 -0.23 4.58
C SER A 32 17.11 -0.96 4.88
N VAL A 33 16.91 -1.48 6.09
CA VAL A 33 15.71 -2.24 6.44
C VAL A 33 14.61 -1.28 6.88
N ALA A 34 13.58 -1.12 6.05
CA ALA A 34 12.35 -0.42 6.45
C ALA A 34 11.48 -1.36 7.32
N TYR A 35 11.38 -1.04 8.60
CA TYR A 35 10.61 -1.82 9.57
C TYR A 35 9.11 -1.61 9.38
N PHE A 36 8.31 -2.67 9.51
CA PHE A 36 6.86 -2.61 9.44
C PHE A 36 6.28 -2.36 10.83
N TYR A 37 5.43 -1.35 10.95
CA TYR A 37 4.76 -0.97 12.19
C TYR A 37 3.26 -0.79 11.97
N MET A 38 2.47 -1.20 12.96
CA MET A 38 1.05 -0.85 13.06
C MET A 38 0.87 0.37 13.97
N PRO A 39 -0.22 1.15 13.82
CA PRO A 39 -0.56 2.26 14.71
C PRO A 39 -0.48 1.93 16.21
N ALA A 40 -0.93 0.75 16.64
CA ALA A 40 -0.82 0.31 18.04
C ALA A 40 0.62 0.03 18.50
N ASP A 41 1.53 -0.33 17.59
CA ASP A 41 2.94 -0.55 17.93
C ASP A 41 3.65 0.78 18.19
N LEU A 42 3.35 1.79 17.38
CA LEU A 42 3.89 3.14 17.52
C LEU A 42 3.42 3.84 18.80
N ALA A 43 2.24 3.47 19.32
CA ALA A 43 1.76 3.95 20.62
C ALA A 43 2.55 3.37 21.81
N LYS A 44 3.10 2.16 21.67
CA LYS A 44 3.87 1.48 22.73
C LYS A 44 5.36 1.74 22.63
N THR A 45 5.88 1.78 21.41
CA THR A 45 7.30 1.95 21.11
C THR A 45 7.47 3.13 20.16
N PRO A 46 7.80 4.33 20.68
CA PRO A 46 8.05 5.48 19.82
C PRO A 46 9.30 5.21 18.97
N VAL A 47 9.14 5.36 17.66
CA VAL A 47 10.25 5.24 16.70
C VAL A 47 11.05 6.54 16.72
N ALA A 48 12.38 6.43 16.63
CA ALA A 48 13.23 7.62 16.54
C ALA A 48 12.85 8.47 15.31
N PRO A 49 12.76 9.81 15.43
CA PRO A 49 12.59 10.70 14.28
C PRO A 49 13.67 10.40 13.22
N GLU A 50 13.35 10.63 11.94
CA GLU A 50 14.23 10.31 10.79
C GLU A 50 14.42 8.81 10.47
N THR A 51 13.76 7.89 11.20
CA THR A 51 13.81 6.46 10.84
C THR A 51 12.80 6.16 9.74
N ARG A 52 13.26 5.48 8.67
CA ARG A 52 12.36 5.04 7.60
C ARG A 52 11.57 3.82 8.04
N ILE A 53 10.25 3.94 8.02
CA ILE A 53 9.32 2.88 8.42
C ILE A 53 8.22 2.68 7.39
N ARG A 54 7.64 1.48 7.43
CA ARG A 54 6.43 1.09 6.72
C ARG A 54 5.28 1.04 7.72
N LEU A 55 4.39 2.01 7.64
CA LEU A 55 3.20 2.09 8.47
C LEU A 55 2.04 1.40 7.73
N GLY A 56 1.57 0.28 8.27
CA GLY A 56 0.44 -0.47 7.73
C GLY A 56 -0.81 -0.34 8.58
N GLY A 57 -1.97 -0.25 7.94
CA GLY A 57 -3.26 -0.22 8.61
C GLY A 57 -4.40 -0.01 7.63
N LEU A 58 -5.50 0.54 8.14
CA LEU A 58 -6.70 0.94 7.43
C LEU A 58 -6.74 2.47 7.35
N VAL A 59 -7.23 3.00 6.23
CA VAL A 59 -7.50 4.43 6.10
C VAL A 59 -8.73 4.78 6.96
N GLY A 60 -8.60 5.76 7.87
CA GLY A 60 -9.72 6.21 8.69
C GLY A 60 -10.84 6.82 7.86
N GLU A 61 -12.09 6.49 8.18
CA GLU A 61 -13.28 7.05 7.52
C GLU A 61 -13.42 8.54 7.78
N GLY A 62 -13.77 9.32 6.75
CA GLY A 62 -13.85 10.78 6.78
C GLY A 62 -12.53 11.49 7.08
N SER A 63 -11.40 10.78 7.11
CA SER A 63 -10.10 11.36 7.50
C SER A 63 -9.34 11.98 6.34
N VAL A 64 -9.74 11.70 5.10
CA VAL A 64 -8.99 12.10 3.91
C VAL A 64 -9.27 13.56 3.57
N VAL A 65 -8.28 14.41 3.82
CA VAL A 65 -8.30 15.84 3.52
C VAL A 65 -7.33 16.14 2.38
N ARG A 66 -7.84 16.64 1.27
CA ARG A 66 -7.01 17.11 0.14
C ARG A 66 -6.66 18.58 0.36
N GLY A 67 -5.37 18.86 0.46
CA GLY A 67 -4.83 20.21 0.63
C GLY A 67 -4.63 20.94 -0.70
N ALA A 68 -3.74 21.94 -0.70
CA ALA A 68 -3.35 22.65 -1.92
C ALA A 68 -2.48 21.76 -2.83
N GLY A 69 -2.78 21.73 -4.13
CA GLY A 69 -2.02 20.96 -5.11
C GLY A 69 -2.26 19.44 -4.99
N SER A 70 -1.17 18.68 -4.86
CA SER A 70 -1.17 17.20 -4.77
C SER A 70 -0.93 16.68 -3.34
N THR A 71 -1.02 17.55 -2.33
CA THR A 71 -0.86 17.15 -0.94
C THR A 71 -2.18 16.60 -0.38
N VAL A 72 -2.11 15.41 0.23
CA VAL A 72 -3.24 14.75 0.89
C VAL A 72 -2.83 14.35 2.30
N GLU A 73 -3.72 14.61 3.26
CA GLU A 73 -3.59 14.20 4.65
C GLU A 73 -4.68 13.18 4.96
N PHE A 74 -4.34 12.11 5.66
CA PHE A 74 -5.28 11.07 6.07
C PHE A 74 -4.80 10.40 7.35
N SER A 75 -5.69 9.70 8.06
CA SER A 75 -5.28 8.91 9.23
C SER A 75 -5.19 7.43 8.88
N VAL A 76 -4.20 6.76 9.47
CA VAL A 76 -4.06 5.31 9.40
C VAL A 76 -4.33 4.73 10.80
N THR A 77 -5.26 3.79 10.88
CA THR A 77 -5.68 3.09 12.09
C THR A 77 -5.65 1.58 11.88
N ASP A 78 -5.52 0.80 12.94
CA ASP A 78 -5.65 -0.67 12.92
C ASP A 78 -6.97 -1.15 13.55
N GLY A 79 -7.94 -0.25 13.70
CA GLY A 79 -9.20 -0.51 14.40
C GLY A 79 -9.09 -0.35 15.92
N SER A 80 -7.91 0.01 16.44
CA SER A 80 -7.75 0.45 17.83
C SER A 80 -8.06 1.94 18.00
N ALA A 81 -8.04 2.42 19.25
CA ALA A 81 -8.18 3.85 19.55
C ALA A 81 -7.03 4.71 19.02
N ASN A 82 -5.95 4.10 18.50
CA ASN A 82 -4.78 4.81 18.00
C ASN A 82 -4.91 5.05 16.49
N ALA A 83 -4.67 6.29 16.08
CA ALA A 83 -4.61 6.69 14.69
C ALA A 83 -3.37 7.55 14.47
N VAL A 84 -2.64 7.29 13.39
CA VAL A 84 -1.46 8.05 13.01
C VAL A 84 -1.82 8.97 11.86
N LYS A 85 -1.52 10.26 11.99
CA LYS A 85 -1.72 11.24 10.92
C LYS A 85 -0.62 11.08 9.88
N VAL A 86 -1.02 10.84 8.63
CA VAL A 86 -0.14 10.68 7.48
C VAL A 86 -0.33 11.85 6.52
N LYS A 87 0.77 12.44 6.08
CA LYS A 87 0.83 13.45 5.02
C LYS A 87 1.57 12.88 3.83
N TYR A 88 0.96 12.94 2.66
CA TYR A 88 1.52 12.46 1.41
C TYR A 88 1.44 13.57 0.36
N THR A 89 2.47 13.72 -0.47
CA THR A 89 2.46 14.67 -1.59
C THR A 89 2.73 13.91 -2.88
N GLY A 90 1.70 13.75 -3.70
CA GLY A 90 1.78 12.96 -4.91
C GLY A 90 0.42 12.49 -5.40
N ILE A 91 0.43 11.59 -6.37
CA ILE A 91 -0.79 10.95 -6.88
C ILE A 91 -1.06 9.73 -6.00
N LEU A 92 -2.27 9.64 -5.44
CA LEU A 92 -2.71 8.46 -4.72
C LEU A 92 -3.08 7.36 -5.72
N PRO A 93 -2.83 6.08 -5.40
CA PRO A 93 -3.30 4.96 -6.21
C PRO A 93 -4.82 4.98 -6.36
N ASP A 94 -5.34 4.50 -7.49
CA ASP A 94 -6.79 4.48 -7.77
C ASP A 94 -7.59 3.62 -6.76
N LEU A 95 -6.93 2.66 -6.12
CA LEU A 95 -7.50 1.79 -5.09
C LEU A 95 -7.51 2.42 -3.68
N PHE A 96 -6.90 3.59 -3.50
CA PHE A 96 -6.92 4.26 -2.21
C PHE A 96 -8.36 4.72 -1.88
N ARG A 97 -8.93 4.17 -0.81
CA ARG A 97 -10.25 4.52 -0.29
C ARG A 97 -10.26 4.47 1.23
N GLU A 98 -11.19 5.20 1.81
CA GLU A 98 -11.48 5.11 3.24
C GLU A 98 -11.96 3.69 3.61
N GLY A 99 -11.58 3.21 4.80
CA GLY A 99 -11.89 1.85 5.26
C GLY A 99 -11.07 0.73 4.61
N GLN A 100 -10.21 1.05 3.64
CA GLN A 100 -9.38 0.07 2.93
C GLN A 100 -7.97 -0.05 3.53
N GLY A 101 -7.37 -1.23 3.31
CA GLY A 101 -6.01 -1.52 3.73
C GLY A 101 -4.98 -0.72 2.94
N VAL A 102 -4.10 -0.02 3.67
CA VAL A 102 -3.03 0.82 3.12
C VAL A 102 -1.70 0.51 3.81
N VAL A 103 -0.63 0.57 3.03
CA VAL A 103 0.75 0.59 3.54
C VAL A 103 1.40 1.88 3.05
N THR A 104 1.93 2.64 3.99
CA THR A 104 2.61 3.92 3.73
C THR A 104 4.07 3.80 4.11
N GLU A 105 4.99 4.21 3.23
CA GLU A 105 6.43 4.21 3.50
C GLU A 105 6.91 5.65 3.64
N GLY A 106 7.68 5.94 4.69
CA GLY A 106 8.10 7.29 5.00
C GLY A 106 8.78 7.40 6.37
N MET A 107 8.73 8.60 6.95
CA MET A 107 9.35 8.92 8.24
C MET A 107 8.55 9.97 9.02
N PHE A 108 8.76 10.02 10.34
CA PHE A 108 8.18 11.08 11.18
C PHE A 108 8.91 12.41 10.95
N ALA A 109 8.14 13.48 10.71
CA ALA A 109 8.71 14.80 10.54
C ALA A 109 9.28 15.32 11.87
N PRO A 110 10.50 15.90 11.88
CA PRO A 110 11.15 16.38 13.10
C PRO A 110 10.27 17.33 13.92
N GLY A 111 10.15 17.07 15.22
CA GLY A 111 9.40 17.92 16.14
C GLY A 111 7.87 17.84 16.02
N THR A 112 7.32 16.92 15.21
CA THR A 112 5.87 16.70 15.07
C THR A 112 5.53 15.22 15.14
N ASN A 113 4.28 14.89 15.50
CA ASN A 113 3.76 13.52 15.46
C ASN A 113 3.09 13.19 14.10
N VAL A 114 3.51 13.87 13.03
CA VAL A 114 2.97 13.68 11.67
C VAL A 114 3.93 12.81 10.87
N PHE A 115 3.40 11.73 10.33
CA PHE A 115 4.12 10.82 9.46
C PHE A 115 4.11 11.37 8.03
N THR A 116 5.28 11.67 7.47
CA THR A 116 5.41 12.09 6.08
C THR A 116 5.70 10.87 5.23
N ALA A 117 4.74 10.50 4.38
CA ALA A 117 4.85 9.36 3.48
C ALA A 117 5.45 9.80 2.14
N ASP A 118 6.42 9.02 1.66
CA ASP A 118 6.99 9.13 0.32
C ASP A 118 6.23 8.25 -0.68
N THR A 119 5.70 7.12 -0.21
CA THR A 119 4.97 6.15 -1.04
C THR A 119 3.72 5.68 -0.32
N VAL A 120 2.62 5.58 -1.06
CA VAL A 120 1.36 4.99 -0.59
C VAL A 120 1.04 3.78 -1.47
N LEU A 121 0.93 2.61 -0.85
CA LEU A 121 0.52 1.38 -1.49
C LEU A 121 -0.87 1.01 -0.96
N ALA A 122 -1.88 1.09 -1.83
CA ALA A 122 -3.20 0.55 -1.54
C ALA A 122 -3.22 -0.93 -1.91
N LYS A 123 -3.85 -1.76 -1.08
CA LYS A 123 -3.97 -3.19 -1.36
C LYS A 123 -4.87 -3.42 -2.59
N HIS A 124 -4.47 -4.34 -3.46
CA HIS A 124 -5.34 -4.87 -4.51
C HIS A 124 -6.31 -5.88 -3.91
N ASP A 125 -7.59 -5.53 -3.81
CA ASP A 125 -8.67 -6.49 -3.57
C ASP A 125 -8.98 -7.22 -4.89
N GLU A 126 -8.05 -8.04 -5.36
CA GLU A 126 -8.34 -8.96 -6.45
C GLU A 126 -9.11 -10.16 -5.91
N THR A 127 -10.42 -9.99 -5.70
CA THR A 127 -11.34 -11.11 -5.91
C THR A 127 -11.54 -11.27 -7.41
N TYR A 128 -10.50 -11.72 -8.12
CA TYR A 128 -10.60 -12.05 -9.54
C TYR A 128 -11.37 -13.36 -9.67
N MET A 129 -12.63 -13.27 -10.09
CA MET A 129 -13.42 -14.41 -10.53
C MET A 129 -13.28 -14.49 -12.06
N PRO A 130 -12.49 -15.42 -12.63
CA PRO A 130 -12.37 -15.54 -14.08
C PRO A 130 -13.75 -15.78 -14.71
N LYS A 131 -14.03 -15.19 -15.88
CA LYS A 131 -15.30 -15.40 -16.59
C LYS A 131 -15.59 -16.88 -16.84
N ASP A 132 -14.55 -17.67 -17.10
CA ASP A 132 -14.67 -19.13 -17.28
C ASP A 132 -15.11 -19.87 -16.01
N VAL A 133 -14.86 -19.30 -14.83
CA VAL A 133 -15.32 -19.83 -13.54
C VAL A 133 -16.74 -19.33 -13.27
N ALA A 134 -17.03 -18.07 -13.60
CA ALA A 134 -18.37 -17.48 -13.56
C ALA A 134 -19.37 -18.30 -14.39
N ASP A 135 -19.02 -18.59 -15.64
CA ASP A 135 -19.88 -19.26 -16.62
C ASP A 135 -20.04 -20.76 -16.33
N ARG A 136 -18.97 -21.45 -15.89
CA ARG A 136 -19.05 -22.88 -15.54
C ARG A 136 -19.90 -23.15 -14.31
N LEU A 137 -19.76 -22.31 -13.28
CA LEU A 137 -20.61 -22.44 -12.10
C LEU A 137 -22.09 -22.16 -12.50
N LYS A 138 -22.37 -21.29 -13.51
CA LYS A 138 -23.74 -20.87 -13.95
C LYS A 138 -24.41 -22.02 -14.69
N GLN A 139 -23.64 -22.71 -15.51
CA GLN A 139 -24.04 -23.93 -16.19
C GLN A 139 -24.27 -25.10 -15.21
N GLN A 140 -23.57 -25.13 -14.07
CA GLN A 140 -23.72 -26.18 -13.04
C GLN A 140 -24.86 -25.92 -12.05
N GLY A 141 -25.64 -24.84 -12.22
CA GLY A 141 -26.80 -24.54 -11.37
C GLY A 141 -26.47 -24.17 -9.91
N LEU A 142 -25.20 -23.84 -9.63
CA LEU A 142 -24.70 -23.56 -8.27
C LEU A 142 -24.66 -22.06 -7.93
N TRP A 143 -25.12 -21.17 -8.83
CA TRP A 143 -25.25 -19.74 -8.51
C TRP A 143 -26.60 -19.45 -7.89
N LYS A 144 -26.56 -18.89 -6.69
CA LYS A 144 -27.72 -18.23 -6.09
C LYS A 144 -27.68 -16.76 -6.49
N GLU A 145 -28.54 -16.36 -7.42
CA GLU A 145 -28.90 -14.95 -7.61
C GLU A 145 -29.49 -14.45 -6.28
N GLY A 146 -28.82 -13.52 -5.60
CA GLY A 146 -29.47 -12.84 -4.47
C GLY A 146 -28.62 -12.22 -3.37
N GLN A 147 -27.29 -12.29 -3.35
CA GLN A 147 -26.50 -11.51 -2.36
C GLN A 147 -25.18 -11.04 -2.97
N GLY A 148 -25.12 -9.75 -3.35
CA GLY A 148 -23.86 -9.06 -3.66
C GLY A 148 -23.91 -8.15 -4.89
N GLN A 149 -24.29 -6.88 -4.64
CA GLN A 149 -24.01 -5.69 -5.44
C GLN A 149 -24.82 -5.43 -6.72
N GLU A 150 -25.90 -4.68 -6.53
CA GLU A 150 -26.23 -3.52 -7.35
C GLU A 150 -24.95 -2.71 -7.66
N SER A 151 -24.58 -2.65 -8.94
CA SER A 151 -23.78 -1.56 -9.48
C SER A 151 -24.74 -0.48 -9.97
N PRO A 152 -24.66 0.78 -9.50
CA PRO A 152 -25.45 1.85 -10.06
C PRO A 152 -24.81 2.27 -11.40
N GLY A 153 -25.65 2.42 -12.41
CA GLY A 153 -25.30 3.19 -13.61
C GLY A 153 -25.19 2.36 -14.87
N LYS A 154 -26.32 2.20 -15.56
CA LYS A 154 -26.53 2.76 -16.90
C LYS A 154 -28.02 2.68 -17.24
N GLU A 155 -28.78 3.67 -16.78
CA GLU A 155 -30.07 4.03 -17.36
C GLU A 155 -29.92 5.25 -18.26
N GLY A 156 -30.60 5.21 -19.41
CA GLY A 156 -30.74 6.29 -20.40
C GLY A 156 -29.88 6.05 -21.65
N GLN A 157 -30.40 5.80 -22.84
CA GLN A 157 -31.73 6.09 -23.39
C GLN A 157 -32.07 5.06 -24.48
N GLY A 158 -33.30 4.55 -24.45
CA GLY A 158 -33.93 3.93 -25.61
C GLY A 158 -34.53 4.98 -26.54
N GLN A 159 -34.61 4.65 -27.83
CA GLN A 159 -35.68 5.14 -28.70
C GLN A 159 -35.98 4.07 -29.74
N GLU A 160 -36.80 3.12 -29.31
CA GLU A 160 -37.69 2.33 -30.16
C GLU A 160 -38.74 3.30 -30.74
N ASN A 161 -38.84 3.37 -32.06
CA ASN A 161 -39.84 4.18 -32.75
C ASN A 161 -41.05 3.29 -33.07
N PRO A 162 -42.28 3.60 -32.60
CA PRO A 162 -43.43 2.74 -32.78
C PRO A 162 -44.22 3.07 -34.06
N GLY A 163 -44.86 2.04 -34.63
CA GLY A 163 -46.12 2.19 -35.34
C GLY A 163 -46.07 2.54 -36.83
N GLN A 164 -46.15 1.52 -37.68
CA GLN A 164 -46.96 1.58 -38.90
C GLN A 164 -47.75 0.29 -39.04
N GLU A 165 -49.01 0.35 -38.59
CA GLU A 165 -50.05 -0.61 -38.90
C GLU A 165 -50.45 -0.53 -40.39
N ALA A 166 -50.68 -1.73 -40.92
CA ALA A 166 -51.46 -2.11 -42.09
C ALA A 166 -52.47 -1.11 -42.68
N LYS A 167 -52.49 -1.02 -44.03
CA LYS A 167 -53.75 -1.08 -44.81
C LYS A 167 -53.55 -1.83 -46.13
N ALA A 168 -54.59 -2.60 -46.44
CA ALA A 168 -54.73 -3.55 -47.53
C ALA A 168 -55.19 -2.90 -48.85
N THR A 169 -54.97 -3.64 -49.95
CA THR A 169 -55.87 -3.84 -51.10
C THR A 169 -56.59 -2.62 -51.70
N GLN A 170 -56.09 -2.13 -52.84
CA GLN A 170 -56.76 -2.19 -54.16
C GLN A 170 -55.77 -1.79 -55.26
#